data_AF-A0A1E1W183-F1
#
_entry.id   AF-A0A1E1W183-F1
#
_cell.length_a   1.000
_cell.length_b   1.000
_cell.length_c   1.000
_cell.angle_alpha   90.00
_cell.angle_beta   90.00
_cell.angle_gamma   90.00
#
_symmetry.space_group_name_H-M   'P 1'
#
loop_
_entity.id
_entity.type
_entity.pdbx_description
1 polymer ?
#
loop_
_entity_poly.entity_id
_entity_poly.type
_entity_poly.pdbx_seq_one_letter_code
_entity_poly.pdbx_strand_id
1 'polypeptide(L)'
;IDLGDGAVEDYLGVHVNNNQWHNLTVTLYEKNVSVYLDDIRAQYEMPGDAKYVCIDPEIYICGGPDLYKMKGLKSFNNFAGNLKYVYYNDVSILYELKQHNPKVHYIGVLIEPEFEEIDIEVIPITYPFATSHIWWPLKQSQSINIGFQFKTSKNMAVLAYSEITSGYWEVRMVKEEIRFELVPDVGNNLVKSVKFNVSKDWHTVVLDYRKGRIKLTVDSPQNKPAEMFGLDFQLHDKVVIGSGLKSANLGLIGCMRNIKINGLLIEPRYVINTERVVGEVAIDDCRYVDPCTRPNTCEHGGICSVREDR
;
A
#
# COMPACT_ATOMS: atom_id res chain seq x y z
N ILE A 1 0.21 17.92 -21.99
CA ILE A 1 -0.87 18.90 -21.70
C ILE A 1 -1.79 18.91 -22.90
N ASP A 2 -3.10 18.88 -22.67
CA ASP A 2 -4.11 18.84 -23.72
C ASP A 2 -5.19 19.89 -23.40
N LEU A 3 -5.51 20.73 -24.38
CA LEU A 3 -6.58 21.74 -24.28
C LEU A 3 -7.86 21.33 -25.03
N GLY A 4 -7.89 20.12 -25.61
CA GLY A 4 -9.03 19.56 -26.35
C GLY A 4 -8.75 19.31 -27.85
N ASP A 5 -7.71 19.96 -28.40
CA ASP A 5 -7.33 19.88 -29.82
C ASP A 5 -6.06 19.05 -30.06
N GLY A 6 -5.59 18.33 -29.03
CA GLY A 6 -4.45 17.41 -29.12
C GLY A 6 -3.45 17.61 -27.99
N ALA A 7 -2.89 16.50 -27.52
CA ALA A 7 -1.93 16.50 -26.44
C ALA A 7 -0.51 16.80 -26.93
N VAL A 8 0.17 17.73 -26.25
CA VAL A 8 1.63 17.89 -26.32
C VAL A 8 2.27 17.13 -25.17
N GLU A 9 3.20 16.23 -25.50
CA GLU A 9 3.90 15.38 -24.54
C GLU A 9 5.41 15.63 -24.65
N ASP A 10 6.07 15.82 -23.51
CA ASP A 10 7.53 15.92 -23.43
C ASP A 10 8.04 15.41 -22.06
N TYR A 11 9.33 15.11 -21.98
CA TYR A 11 10.03 14.66 -20.79
C TYR A 11 11.07 15.70 -20.36
N LEU A 12 10.96 16.19 -19.13
CA LEU A 12 11.86 17.21 -18.59
C LEU A 12 12.59 16.69 -17.34
N GLY A 13 13.86 17.06 -17.24
CA GLY A 13 14.72 16.71 -16.11
C GLY A 13 15.41 15.35 -16.24
N VAL A 14 16.43 15.15 -15.41
CA VAL A 14 17.16 13.89 -15.29
C VAL A 14 17.38 13.61 -13.81
N HIS A 15 17.14 12.38 -13.36
CA HIS A 15 17.32 11.97 -11.95
C HIS A 15 16.49 12.75 -10.93
N VAL A 16 15.27 13.15 -11.28
CA VAL A 16 14.32 13.84 -10.37
C VAL A 16 13.81 12.98 -9.20
N ASN A 17 14.26 11.73 -9.13
CA ASN A 17 13.95 10.74 -8.10
C ASN A 17 15.14 10.50 -7.14
N ASN A 18 15.96 11.53 -6.91
CA ASN A 18 17.19 11.48 -6.11
C ASN A 18 17.00 11.81 -4.62
N ASN A 19 15.75 11.88 -4.15
CA ASN A 19 15.38 12.30 -2.79
C ASN A 19 15.82 13.74 -2.44
N GLN A 20 15.84 14.64 -3.44
CA GLN A 20 16.08 16.06 -3.24
C GLN A 20 14.85 16.88 -3.64
N TRP A 21 14.78 18.11 -3.14
CA TRP A 21 13.73 19.05 -3.49
C TRP A 21 13.90 19.53 -4.94
N HIS A 22 12.85 19.37 -5.73
CA HIS A 22 12.75 19.86 -7.10
C HIS A 22 11.58 20.83 -7.22
N ASN A 23 11.79 21.93 -7.94
CA ASN A 23 10.79 22.97 -8.14
C ASN A 23 10.18 22.84 -9.54
N LEU A 24 8.88 22.54 -9.60
CA LEU A 24 8.10 22.50 -10.82
C LEU A 24 7.13 23.67 -10.87
N THR A 25 7.17 24.47 -11.94
CA THR A 25 6.20 25.53 -12.21
C THR A 25 5.68 25.37 -13.64
N VAL A 26 4.36 25.34 -13.80
CA VAL A 26 3.69 25.28 -15.10
C VAL A 26 2.83 26.53 -15.24
N THR A 27 3.06 27.31 -16.29
CA THR A 27 2.27 28.50 -16.59
C THR A 27 1.63 28.34 -17.96
N LEU A 28 0.31 28.51 -18.04
CA LEU A 28 -0.43 28.58 -19.29
C LEU A 28 -0.85 30.03 -19.53
N TYR A 29 -0.43 30.60 -20.65
CA TYR A 29 -0.89 31.91 -21.12
C TYR A 29 -1.45 31.78 -22.53
N GLU A 30 -2.77 31.89 -22.65
CA GLU A 30 -3.53 31.54 -23.86
C GLU A 30 -3.20 30.13 -24.38
N LYS A 31 -2.36 30.02 -25.42
CA LYS A 31 -1.92 28.76 -26.03
C LYS A 31 -0.48 28.38 -25.66
N ASN A 32 0.23 29.27 -24.98
CA ASN A 32 1.64 29.09 -24.65
C ASN A 32 1.77 28.49 -23.25
N VAL A 33 2.25 27.25 -23.20
CA VAL A 33 2.66 26.60 -21.96
C VAL A 33 4.15 26.81 -21.76
N SER A 34 4.52 27.37 -20.62
CA SER A 34 5.91 27.32 -20.14
C SER A 34 6.02 26.38 -18.95
N VAL A 35 7.00 25.48 -18.98
CA VAL A 35 7.32 24.56 -17.89
C VAL A 35 8.72 24.88 -17.40
N TYR A 36 8.83 25.11 -16.10
CA TYR A 36 10.08 25.36 -15.39
C TYR A 36 10.30 24.20 -14.43
N LEU A 37 11.40 23.49 -14.58
CA LEU A 37 11.83 22.43 -13.69
C LEU A 37 13.26 22.74 -13.23
N ASP A 38 13.39 23.19 -11.99
CA ASP A 38 14.65 23.73 -11.45
C ASP A 38 15.24 24.81 -12.37
N ASP A 39 16.40 24.54 -13.00
CA ASP A 39 17.06 25.43 -13.95
C ASP A 39 16.62 25.21 -15.41
N ILE A 40 15.89 24.13 -15.69
CA ILE A 40 15.43 23.75 -17.03
C ILE A 40 14.15 24.53 -17.35
N ARG A 41 14.10 25.10 -18.56
CA ARG A 41 12.95 25.84 -19.06
C ARG A 41 12.55 25.28 -20.42
N ALA A 42 11.27 24.98 -20.57
CA ALA A 42 10.71 24.53 -21.83
C ALA A 42 9.42 25.30 -22.14
N GLN A 43 9.21 25.57 -23.43
CA GLN A 43 8.03 26.29 -23.90
C GLN A 43 7.39 25.52 -25.05
N TYR A 44 6.07 25.47 -25.03
CA TYR A 44 5.27 24.73 -25.99
C TYR A 44 4.07 25.59 -26.41
N GLU A 45 3.81 25.62 -27.71
CA GLU A 45 2.57 26.17 -28.26
C GLU A 45 1.58 25.02 -28.44
N MET A 46 0.40 25.12 -27.81
CA MET A 46 -0.63 24.09 -27.88
C MET A 46 -1.28 24.08 -29.27
N PRO A 47 -1.53 22.89 -29.87
CA PRO A 47 -2.20 22.79 -31.15
C PRO A 47 -3.68 23.20 -31.03
N GLY A 48 -4.25 23.69 -32.14
CA GLY A 48 -5.67 24.03 -32.23
C GLY A 48 -6.02 25.45 -31.79
N ASP A 49 -7.31 25.67 -31.54
CA ASP A 49 -7.89 26.98 -31.21
C ASP A 49 -8.37 27.12 -29.76
N ALA A 50 -8.45 25.99 -29.04
CA ALA A 50 -8.71 26.01 -27.61
C ALA A 50 -7.65 26.81 -26.84
N LYS A 51 -8.12 27.66 -25.92
CA LYS A 51 -7.28 28.52 -25.05
C LYS A 51 -7.51 28.30 -23.56
N TYR A 52 -8.48 27.45 -23.20
CA TYR A 52 -8.93 27.28 -21.83
C TYR A 52 -8.84 25.80 -21.45
N VAL A 53 -8.42 25.55 -20.22
CA VAL A 53 -8.48 24.20 -19.62
C VAL A 53 -9.84 24.06 -18.96
N CYS A 54 -10.65 23.12 -19.44
CA CYS A 54 -11.90 22.74 -18.78
C CYS A 54 -11.59 21.63 -17.77
N ILE A 55 -11.80 21.92 -16.49
CA ILE A 55 -11.65 20.96 -15.39
C ILE A 55 -13.04 20.53 -14.97
N ASP A 56 -13.32 19.22 -15.05
CA ASP A 56 -14.59 18.63 -14.63
C ASP A 56 -14.33 17.24 -14.03
N PRO A 57 -14.67 16.95 -12.76
CA PRO A 57 -15.23 17.85 -11.74
C PRO A 57 -14.18 18.51 -10.83
N GLU A 58 -12.97 17.93 -10.70
CA GLU A 58 -12.00 18.28 -9.65
C GLU A 58 -10.55 18.14 -10.13
N ILE A 59 -9.59 18.71 -9.39
CA ILE A 59 -8.15 18.55 -9.64
C ILE A 59 -7.58 17.55 -8.63
N TYR A 60 -6.97 16.49 -9.15
CA TYR A 60 -6.26 15.51 -8.34
C TYR A 60 -4.77 15.83 -8.29
N ILE A 61 -4.21 15.91 -7.09
CA ILE A 61 -2.78 16.16 -6.86
C ILE A 61 -2.20 14.91 -6.18
N CYS A 62 -1.07 14.42 -6.68
CA CYS A 62 -0.32 13.29 -6.10
C CYS A 62 -1.02 11.92 -6.10
N GLY A 63 -2.15 11.79 -6.78
CA GLY A 63 -2.87 10.53 -6.93
C GLY A 63 -4.35 10.82 -7.09
N GLY A 64 -5.12 9.78 -7.39
CA GLY A 64 -6.57 9.91 -7.56
C GLY A 64 -7.24 8.56 -7.70
N PRO A 65 -8.58 8.51 -7.60
CA PRO A 65 -9.33 7.30 -7.90
C PRO A 65 -9.25 6.98 -9.39
N ASP A 66 -9.25 5.70 -9.75
CA ASP A 66 -9.38 5.23 -11.14
C ASP A 66 -8.41 5.89 -12.17
N LEU A 67 -7.15 6.12 -11.78
CA LEU A 67 -6.14 6.74 -12.67
C LEU A 67 -6.02 6.05 -14.04
N TYR A 68 -6.23 4.73 -14.10
CA TYR A 68 -6.21 3.96 -15.36
C TYR A 68 -7.32 4.33 -16.35
N LYS A 69 -8.39 4.99 -15.90
CA LYS A 69 -9.47 5.50 -16.77
C LYS A 69 -9.20 6.93 -17.25
N MET A 70 -8.28 7.65 -16.61
CA MET A 70 -7.98 9.03 -16.96
C MET A 70 -7.13 9.10 -18.23
N LYS A 71 -7.53 9.96 -19.16
CA LYS A 71 -6.84 10.16 -20.44
C LYS A 71 -5.59 11.01 -20.26
N GLY A 72 -4.54 10.72 -21.04
CA GLY A 72 -3.31 11.51 -21.07
C GLY A 72 -2.31 11.22 -19.95
N LEU A 73 -2.65 10.35 -18.98
CA LEU A 73 -1.70 9.92 -17.96
C LEU A 73 -0.67 8.93 -18.51
N LYS A 74 0.60 9.13 -18.18
CA LYS A 74 1.70 8.19 -18.47
C LYS A 74 1.98 7.23 -17.32
N SER A 75 1.57 7.59 -16.10
CA SER A 75 1.73 6.79 -14.89
C SER A 75 0.38 6.66 -14.20
N PHE A 76 0.10 5.46 -13.72
CA PHE A 76 -1.12 5.13 -12.96
C PHE A 76 -0.84 4.92 -11.47
N ASN A 77 0.38 5.27 -11.04
CA ASN A 77 0.80 5.17 -9.65
C ASN A 77 0.52 6.46 -8.91
N ASN A 78 0.12 6.34 -7.65
CA ASN A 78 0.11 7.46 -6.71
C ASN A 78 1.55 7.93 -6.43
N PHE A 79 1.67 9.20 -6.08
CA PHE A 79 2.93 9.81 -5.68
C PHE A 79 3.31 9.34 -4.28
N ALA A 80 4.59 9.05 -4.08
CA ALA A 80 5.17 8.75 -2.79
C ALA A 80 6.40 9.65 -2.62
N GLY A 81 6.29 10.61 -1.71
CA GLY A 81 7.28 11.65 -1.47
C GLY A 81 6.67 12.81 -0.69
N ASN A 82 7.48 13.81 -0.39
CA ASN A 82 7.03 15.02 0.26
C ASN A 82 6.68 16.10 -0.77
N LEU A 83 5.69 16.93 -0.43
CA LEU A 83 5.33 18.11 -1.20
C LEU A 83 5.47 19.35 -0.34
N LYS A 84 5.90 20.44 -0.97
CA LYS A 84 5.95 21.75 -0.35
C LYS A 84 5.48 22.78 -1.35
N TYR A 85 4.86 23.85 -0.87
CA TYR A 85 4.49 25.00 -1.69
C TYR A 85 3.65 24.61 -2.93
N VAL A 86 2.58 23.83 -2.71
CA VAL A 86 1.65 23.45 -3.79
C VAL A 86 0.61 24.56 -3.99
N TYR A 87 0.62 25.16 -5.17
CA TYR A 87 -0.28 26.23 -5.57
C TYR A 87 -1.00 25.87 -6.86
N TYR A 88 -2.28 26.23 -6.92
CA TYR A 88 -3.01 26.32 -8.17
C TYR A 88 -3.49 27.76 -8.33
N ASN A 89 -2.96 28.47 -9.33
CA ASN A 89 -3.05 29.92 -9.44
C ASN A 89 -2.59 30.59 -8.11
N ASP A 90 -3.42 31.44 -7.52
CA ASP A 90 -3.13 32.14 -6.26
C ASP A 90 -3.57 31.39 -5.00
N VAL A 91 -4.07 30.16 -5.14
CA VAL A 91 -4.60 29.37 -4.01
C VAL A 91 -3.56 28.37 -3.53
N SER A 92 -3.20 28.46 -2.25
CA SER A 92 -2.30 27.50 -1.60
C SER A 92 -3.08 26.26 -1.15
N ILE A 93 -2.91 25.15 -1.88
CA ILE A 93 -3.69 23.93 -1.63
C ILE A 93 -3.41 23.35 -0.24
N LEU A 94 -2.13 23.32 0.17
CA LEU A 94 -1.74 22.79 1.48
C LEU A 94 -2.30 23.65 2.64
N TYR A 95 -2.34 24.97 2.48
CA TYR A 95 -2.90 25.86 3.49
C TYR A 95 -4.42 25.69 3.60
N GLU A 96 -5.13 25.68 2.47
CA GLU A 96 -6.59 25.49 2.46
C GLU A 96 -7.01 24.15 3.05
N LEU A 97 -6.22 23.09 2.77
CA LEU A 97 -6.42 21.78 3.38
C LEU A 97 -6.24 21.83 4.89
N LYS A 98 -5.20 22.52 5.39
CA LYS A 98 -4.95 22.69 6.83
C LYS A 98 -6.07 23.47 7.53
N GLN A 99 -6.66 24.44 6.84
CA GLN A 99 -7.80 25.23 7.36
C GLN A 99 -9.15 24.51 7.23
N HIS A 100 -9.17 23.26 6.72
CA HIS A 100 -10.40 22.49 6.48
C HIS A 100 -11.41 23.26 5.60
N ASN A 101 -10.89 24.02 4.63
CA ASN A 101 -11.75 24.79 3.72
C ASN A 101 -12.42 23.84 2.71
N PRO A 102 -13.75 23.88 2.52
CA PRO A 102 -14.46 22.99 1.59
C PRO A 102 -14.00 23.08 0.12
N LYS A 103 -13.22 24.09 -0.25
CA LYS A 103 -12.57 24.19 -1.57
C LYS A 103 -11.58 23.06 -1.86
N VAL A 104 -10.97 22.48 -0.83
CA VAL A 104 -9.99 21.40 -0.94
C VAL A 104 -10.39 20.30 0.01
N HIS A 105 -10.40 19.07 -0.46
CA HIS A 105 -10.63 17.91 0.39
C HIS A 105 -9.50 16.90 0.22
N TYR A 106 -9.21 16.17 1.28
CA TYR A 106 -8.23 15.10 1.28
C TYR A 106 -8.95 13.76 1.07
N ILE A 107 -8.38 12.92 0.20
CA ILE A 107 -8.86 11.56 -0.07
C ILE A 107 -7.84 10.58 0.49
N GLY A 108 -8.14 10.00 1.65
CA GLY A 108 -7.36 8.95 2.27
C GLY A 108 -8.26 8.03 3.11
N VAL A 109 -7.71 6.88 3.52
CA VAL A 109 -8.50 5.81 4.12
C VAL A 109 -8.70 6.03 5.63
N LEU A 110 -7.61 6.18 6.38
CA LEU A 110 -7.66 6.35 7.84
C LEU A 110 -6.87 7.55 8.39
N ILE A 111 -5.97 8.16 7.62
CA ILE A 111 -5.02 9.16 8.16
C ILE A 111 -5.44 10.56 7.75
N GLU A 112 -5.34 11.52 8.67
CA GLU A 112 -5.49 12.94 8.35
C GLU A 112 -4.29 13.42 7.52
N PRO A 113 -4.44 14.46 6.68
CA PRO A 113 -3.31 14.98 5.95
C PRO A 113 -2.21 15.47 6.90
N GLU A 114 -1.03 14.88 6.79
CA GLU A 114 0.14 15.31 7.55
C GLU A 114 0.86 16.45 6.85
N PHE A 115 1.37 17.39 7.65
CA PHE A 115 2.07 18.59 7.16
C PHE A 115 3.55 18.61 7.59
N GLU A 116 4.08 17.44 7.93
CA GLU A 116 5.47 17.24 8.34
C GLU A 116 6.27 16.60 7.21
N GLU A 117 7.59 16.81 7.22
CA GLU A 117 8.51 16.17 6.28
C GLU A 117 8.90 14.80 6.83
N ILE A 118 8.66 13.75 6.04
CA ILE A 118 8.93 12.37 6.43
C ILE A 118 9.89 11.74 5.42
N ASP A 119 10.96 11.11 5.90
CA ASP A 119 11.86 10.34 5.05
C ASP A 119 11.20 9.00 4.66
N ILE A 120 10.83 8.88 3.38
CA ILE A 120 10.18 7.69 2.85
C ILE A 120 11.23 6.77 2.22
N GLU A 121 11.91 5.97 3.05
CA GLU A 121 12.86 4.95 2.54
C GLU A 121 12.13 3.74 1.93
N VAL A 122 11.02 3.34 2.53
CA VAL A 122 10.22 2.18 2.11
C VAL A 122 8.75 2.53 2.23
N ILE A 123 8.02 2.35 1.14
CA ILE A 123 6.57 2.53 1.09
C ILE A 123 5.89 1.33 1.77
N PRO A 124 5.16 1.49 2.88
CA PRO A 124 4.37 0.41 3.45
C PRO A 124 2.98 0.34 2.82
N ILE A 125 2.34 -0.81 2.99
CA ILE A 125 0.93 -1.07 2.68
C ILE A 125 0.19 -1.16 4.01
N THR A 126 -0.88 -0.40 4.15
CA THR A 126 -1.71 -0.35 5.36
C THR A 126 -3.03 -1.08 5.13
N TYR A 127 -3.34 -1.96 6.07
CA TYR A 127 -4.53 -2.80 6.15
C TYR A 127 -5.42 -2.25 7.27
N PRO A 128 -6.37 -1.36 6.94
CA PRO A 128 -7.25 -0.71 7.91
C PRO A 128 -8.27 -1.69 8.54
N PHE A 129 -8.68 -2.71 7.79
CA PHE A 129 -9.69 -3.68 8.21
C PHE A 129 -9.17 -5.11 8.11
N ALA A 130 -9.60 -5.99 9.01
CA ALA A 130 -9.21 -7.40 9.03
C ALA A 130 -9.64 -8.18 7.76
N THR A 131 -10.64 -7.66 7.04
CA THR A 131 -11.10 -8.22 5.76
C THR A 131 -10.25 -7.75 4.57
N SER A 132 -9.52 -6.64 4.72
CA SER A 132 -8.68 -6.08 3.67
C SER A 132 -7.45 -6.93 3.43
N HIS A 133 -7.15 -7.21 2.16
CA HIS A 133 -5.96 -7.97 1.79
C HIS A 133 -5.52 -7.70 0.36
N ILE A 134 -4.30 -8.14 0.06
CA ILE A 134 -3.80 -8.24 -1.30
C ILE A 134 -3.61 -9.71 -1.66
N TRP A 135 -3.77 -10.06 -2.94
CA TRP A 135 -3.44 -11.39 -3.43
C TRP A 135 -2.38 -11.33 -4.55
N TRP A 136 -1.56 -12.39 -4.63
CA TRP A 136 -0.50 -12.50 -5.62
C TRP A 136 -0.52 -13.88 -6.29
N PRO A 137 -0.44 -13.95 -7.63
CA PRO A 137 -0.46 -15.23 -8.33
C PRO A 137 0.85 -16.00 -8.14
N LEU A 138 0.73 -17.31 -7.93
CA LEU A 138 1.84 -18.25 -7.81
C LEU A 138 2.05 -18.96 -9.13
N LYS A 139 3.29 -18.93 -9.64
CA LYS A 139 3.69 -19.67 -10.86
C LYS A 139 4.17 -21.09 -10.58
N GLN A 140 4.44 -21.41 -9.32
CA GLN A 140 5.04 -22.67 -8.88
C GLN A 140 4.15 -23.27 -7.79
N SER A 141 3.84 -24.56 -7.91
CA SER A 141 2.99 -25.27 -6.96
C SER A 141 3.77 -25.99 -5.86
N GLN A 142 5.06 -26.24 -6.02
CA GLN A 142 5.87 -27.05 -5.09
C GLN A 142 6.93 -26.24 -4.32
N SER A 143 6.96 -24.93 -4.53
CA SER A 143 7.86 -24.05 -3.79
C SER A 143 7.28 -22.65 -3.64
N ILE A 144 7.45 -22.08 -2.46
CA ILE A 144 7.14 -20.69 -2.20
C ILE A 144 8.15 -20.10 -1.22
N ASN A 145 8.62 -18.91 -1.53
CA ASN A 145 9.42 -18.10 -0.63
C ASN A 145 8.69 -16.78 -0.41
N ILE A 146 8.26 -16.50 0.81
CA ILE A 146 7.60 -15.24 1.18
C ILE A 146 8.46 -14.56 2.24
N GLY A 147 8.77 -13.29 2.04
CA GLY A 147 9.37 -12.44 3.06
C GLY A 147 8.61 -11.13 3.16
N PHE A 148 8.35 -10.65 4.37
CA PHE A 148 7.78 -9.32 4.58
C PHE A 148 8.16 -8.80 5.96
N GLN A 149 8.00 -7.50 6.14
CA GLN A 149 8.00 -6.87 7.44
C GLN A 149 6.58 -6.48 7.80
N PHE A 150 6.14 -6.71 9.03
CA PHE A 150 4.82 -6.32 9.48
C PHE A 150 4.88 -5.55 10.80
N LYS A 151 3.85 -4.72 11.01
CA LYS A 151 3.59 -3.95 12.23
C LYS A 151 2.09 -4.04 12.52
N THR A 152 1.70 -4.44 13.72
CA THR A 152 0.28 -4.57 14.11
C THR A 152 0.06 -4.22 15.58
N SER A 153 -1.09 -3.61 15.88
CA SER A 153 -1.55 -3.33 17.25
C SER A 153 -2.42 -4.46 17.80
N LYS A 154 -2.73 -5.46 16.97
CA LYS A 154 -3.55 -6.62 17.36
C LYS A 154 -2.67 -7.68 18.03
N ASN A 155 -3.27 -8.44 18.94
CA ASN A 155 -2.63 -9.60 19.57
C ASN A 155 -2.78 -10.89 18.74
N MET A 156 -3.62 -10.87 17.70
CA MET A 156 -3.76 -11.97 16.75
C MET A 156 -4.00 -11.40 15.36
N ALA A 157 -3.29 -11.93 14.37
CA ALA A 157 -3.44 -11.50 12.97
C ALA A 157 -2.97 -12.60 12.00
N VAL A 158 -3.75 -12.90 10.98
CA VAL A 158 -3.32 -13.70 9.83
C VAL A 158 -2.50 -12.81 8.90
N LEU A 159 -1.26 -13.19 8.66
CA LEU A 159 -0.30 -12.42 7.88
C LEU A 159 -0.24 -12.90 6.42
N ALA A 160 -0.24 -14.22 6.22
CA ALA A 160 -0.25 -14.82 4.89
C ALA A 160 -1.06 -16.11 4.87
N TYR A 161 -1.70 -16.40 3.75
CA TYR A 161 -2.59 -17.54 3.58
C TYR A 161 -2.53 -18.04 2.13
N SER A 162 -2.62 -19.36 1.92
CA SER A 162 -2.85 -19.91 0.57
C SER A 162 -3.52 -21.28 0.66
N GLU A 163 -4.37 -21.55 -0.32
CA GLU A 163 -4.99 -22.86 -0.51
C GLU A 163 -3.99 -23.88 -1.04
N ILE A 164 -4.21 -25.14 -0.69
CA ILE A 164 -3.50 -26.28 -1.25
C ILE A 164 -4.52 -27.26 -1.84
N THR A 165 -4.05 -28.28 -2.55
CA THR A 165 -4.96 -29.27 -3.19
C THR A 165 -5.98 -29.90 -2.25
N SER A 166 -5.65 -30.05 -0.96
CA SER A 166 -6.56 -30.62 0.05
C SER A 166 -6.35 -29.94 1.40
N GLY A 167 -6.84 -28.70 1.52
CA GLY A 167 -6.74 -27.88 2.72
C GLY A 167 -6.13 -26.51 2.46
N TYR A 168 -5.48 -25.94 3.47
CA TYR A 168 -4.78 -24.64 3.36
C TYR A 168 -3.61 -24.55 4.33
N TRP A 169 -2.74 -23.57 4.12
CA TRP A 169 -1.80 -23.13 5.15
C TRP A 169 -1.98 -21.65 5.44
N GLU A 170 -1.59 -21.26 6.65
CA GLU A 170 -1.53 -19.87 7.06
C GLU A 170 -0.32 -19.58 7.94
N VAL A 171 0.16 -18.35 7.85
CA VAL A 171 1.09 -17.75 8.81
C VAL A 171 0.32 -16.72 9.60
N ARG A 172 0.23 -16.93 10.92
CA ARG A 172 -0.48 -16.03 11.83
C ARG A 172 0.37 -15.65 13.02
N MET A 173 0.18 -14.44 13.50
CA MET A 173 0.69 -13.98 14.77
C MET A 173 -0.33 -14.29 15.86
N VAL A 174 0.16 -14.83 16.99
CA VAL A 174 -0.59 -15.05 18.23
C VAL A 174 0.27 -14.59 19.39
N LYS A 175 -0.01 -13.39 19.89
CA LYS A 175 0.77 -12.69 20.92
C LYS A 175 2.25 -12.59 20.50
N GLU A 176 3.13 -13.22 21.25
CA GLU A 176 4.60 -13.19 21.04
C GLU A 176 5.09 -14.32 20.13
N GLU A 177 4.19 -14.98 19.38
CA GLU A 177 4.52 -16.10 18.51
C GLU A 177 4.04 -15.88 17.07
N ILE A 178 4.90 -16.14 16.10
CA ILE A 178 4.49 -16.34 14.71
C ILE A 178 4.35 -17.84 14.48
N ARG A 179 3.17 -18.27 14.06
CA ARG A 179 2.82 -19.66 13.81
C ARG A 179 2.63 -19.88 12.32
N PHE A 180 3.25 -20.93 11.82
CA PHE A 180 2.85 -21.56 10.57
C PHE A 180 1.92 -22.73 10.91
N GLU A 181 0.73 -22.73 10.32
CA GLU A 181 -0.29 -23.76 10.51
C GLU A 181 -0.65 -24.34 9.12
N LEU A 182 -0.49 -25.66 8.97
CA LEU A 182 -0.97 -26.40 7.81
C LEU A 182 -2.20 -27.21 8.24
N VAL A 183 -3.32 -26.95 7.59
CA VAL A 183 -4.63 -27.54 7.89
C VAL A 183 -5.07 -28.36 6.68
N PRO A 184 -4.77 -29.67 6.63
CA PRO A 184 -5.27 -30.54 5.57
C PRO A 184 -6.78 -30.80 5.76
N ASP A 185 -7.49 -31.13 4.68
CA ASP A 185 -8.92 -31.50 4.77
C ASP A 185 -9.15 -32.79 5.56
N VAL A 186 -8.17 -33.69 5.53
CA VAL A 186 -8.18 -34.98 6.23
C VAL A 186 -6.89 -35.12 7.02
N GLY A 187 -7.01 -35.32 8.34
CA GLY A 187 -5.87 -35.54 9.24
C GLY A 187 -5.76 -34.47 10.32
N ASN A 188 -4.59 -34.44 10.97
CA ASN A 188 -4.30 -33.49 12.05
C ASN A 188 -3.59 -32.25 11.50
N ASN A 189 -3.89 -31.10 12.08
CA ASN A 189 -3.21 -29.84 11.77
C ASN A 189 -1.74 -29.92 12.20
N LEU A 190 -0.84 -29.39 11.37
CA LEU A 190 0.58 -29.29 11.69
C LEU A 190 0.92 -27.84 12.01
N VAL A 191 1.47 -27.61 13.20
CA VAL A 191 1.78 -26.27 13.70
C VAL A 191 3.25 -26.18 14.11
N LYS A 192 3.90 -25.10 13.68
CA LYS A 192 5.21 -24.68 14.22
C LYS A 192 5.21 -23.19 14.49
N SER A 193 5.86 -22.81 15.58
CA SER A 193 5.95 -21.42 16.00
C SER A 193 7.39 -20.97 16.21
N VAL A 194 7.60 -19.68 16.03
CA VAL A 194 8.81 -18.96 16.42
C VAL A 194 8.38 -17.84 17.34
N LYS A 195 8.97 -17.79 18.54
CA LYS A 195 8.79 -16.68 19.47
C LYS A 195 9.57 -15.47 19.01
N PHE A 196 9.01 -14.29 19.23
CA PHE A 196 9.67 -13.02 18.93
C PHE A 196 9.36 -12.01 20.04
N ASN A 197 10.18 -10.97 20.15
CA ASN A 197 9.95 -9.91 21.12
C ASN A 197 9.04 -8.85 20.51
N VAL A 198 7.83 -8.68 21.04
CA VAL A 198 6.81 -7.72 20.55
C VAL A 198 7.22 -6.25 20.74
N SER A 199 8.28 -5.96 21.51
CA SER A 199 8.70 -4.58 21.80
C SER A 199 9.29 -3.80 20.61
N LYS A 200 9.34 -4.36 19.40
CA LYS A 200 9.82 -3.65 18.20
C LYS A 200 8.63 -3.26 17.33
N ASP A 201 8.72 -2.09 16.71
CA ASP A 201 7.67 -1.62 15.80
C ASP A 201 7.53 -2.49 14.54
N TRP A 202 8.63 -3.01 13.99
CA TRP A 202 8.62 -3.80 12.76
C TRP A 202 9.28 -5.16 12.97
N HIS A 203 8.57 -6.22 12.56
CA HIS A 203 9.05 -7.60 12.62
C HIS A 203 9.22 -8.17 11.21
N THR A 204 10.34 -8.84 10.98
CA THR A 204 10.63 -9.49 9.69
C THR A 204 10.27 -10.96 9.76
N VAL A 205 9.38 -11.42 8.87
CA VAL A 205 8.96 -12.81 8.76
C VAL A 205 9.36 -13.34 7.38
N VAL A 206 9.99 -14.51 7.36
CA VAL A 206 10.34 -15.23 6.14
C VAL A 206 9.85 -16.67 6.24
N LEU A 207 9.02 -17.07 5.29
CA LEU A 207 8.56 -18.44 5.09
C LEU A 207 9.19 -18.99 3.81
N ASP A 208 9.84 -20.14 3.92
CA ASP A 208 10.46 -20.82 2.77
C ASP A 208 9.99 -22.28 2.74
N TYR A 209 9.21 -22.63 1.72
CA TYR A 209 8.78 -23.99 1.42
C TYR A 209 9.46 -24.46 0.14
N ARG A 210 10.33 -25.47 0.24
CA ARG A 210 11.01 -26.08 -0.91
C ARG A 210 11.30 -27.56 -0.62
N LYS A 211 11.00 -28.43 -1.61
CA LYS A 211 11.32 -29.87 -1.56
C LYS A 211 10.81 -30.56 -0.27
N GLY A 212 9.59 -30.23 0.13
CA GLY A 212 8.96 -30.80 1.33
C GLY A 212 9.54 -30.35 2.67
N ARG A 213 10.39 -29.32 2.67
CA ARG A 213 10.87 -28.62 3.87
C ARG A 213 10.21 -27.26 3.95
N ILE A 214 9.67 -26.95 5.13
CA ILE A 214 9.29 -25.59 5.52
C ILE A 214 10.31 -25.05 6.50
N LYS A 215 10.69 -23.79 6.31
CA LYS A 215 11.48 -23.00 7.24
C LYS A 215 10.77 -21.67 7.50
N LEU A 216 10.37 -21.45 8.74
CA LEU A 216 9.85 -20.19 9.24
C LEU A 216 10.93 -19.48 10.04
N THR A 217 11.23 -18.23 9.68
CA THR A 217 12.22 -17.39 10.34
C THR A 217 11.58 -16.07 10.73
N VAL A 218 11.85 -15.61 11.96
CA VAL A 218 11.35 -14.33 12.48
C VAL A 218 12.50 -13.54 13.08
N ASP A 219 12.68 -12.29 12.68
CA ASP A 219 13.74 -11.37 13.15
C ASP A 219 15.14 -12.02 13.16
N SER A 220 15.50 -12.68 12.06
CA SER A 220 16.84 -13.27 11.90
C SER A 220 17.95 -12.22 12.08
N PRO A 221 19.10 -12.57 12.71
CA PRO A 221 19.49 -13.87 13.26
C PRO A 221 19.09 -14.09 14.74
N GLN A 222 18.24 -13.24 15.30
CA GLN A 222 18.02 -13.17 16.75
C GLN A 222 17.22 -14.36 17.29
N ASN A 223 16.27 -14.88 16.50
CA ASN A 223 15.46 -16.04 16.89
C ASN A 223 15.84 -17.30 16.11
N LYS A 224 15.74 -18.45 16.79
CA LYS A 224 15.94 -19.76 16.17
C LYS A 224 14.81 -20.04 15.16
N PRO A 225 15.12 -20.40 13.90
CA PRO A 225 14.10 -20.73 12.91
C PRO A 225 13.36 -22.02 13.31
N ALA A 226 12.09 -22.09 12.93
CA ALA A 226 11.29 -23.30 13.04
C ALA A 226 11.28 -24.03 11.70
N GLU A 227 11.45 -25.36 11.73
CA GLU A 227 11.52 -26.17 10.52
C GLU A 227 10.62 -27.40 10.62
N MET A 228 10.05 -27.80 9.48
CA MET A 228 9.34 -29.06 9.28
C MET A 228 9.85 -29.74 8.01
N PHE A 229 9.83 -31.06 8.02
CA PHE A 229 10.31 -31.90 6.92
C PHE A 229 9.25 -32.95 6.59
N GLY A 230 9.32 -33.52 5.39
CA GLY A 230 8.40 -34.57 4.96
C GLY A 230 6.99 -34.05 4.66
N LEU A 231 6.86 -32.76 4.36
CA LEU A 231 5.60 -32.16 3.91
C LEU A 231 5.48 -32.41 2.40
N ASP A 232 4.31 -32.86 1.95
CA ASP A 232 4.03 -33.01 0.52
C ASP A 232 2.65 -32.44 0.23
N PHE A 233 2.63 -31.14 -0.06
CA PHE A 233 1.43 -30.44 -0.50
C PHE A 233 1.75 -29.56 -1.71
N GLN A 234 0.75 -29.39 -2.57
CA GLN A 234 0.83 -28.50 -3.72
C GLN A 234 0.03 -27.24 -3.44
N LEU A 235 0.67 -26.10 -3.62
CA LEU A 235 0.08 -24.77 -3.56
C LEU A 235 -0.90 -24.58 -4.72
N HIS A 236 -1.97 -23.84 -4.45
CA HIS A 236 -2.89 -23.39 -5.48
C HIS A 236 -2.32 -22.20 -6.28
N ASP A 237 -3.17 -21.51 -7.03
CA ASP A 237 -2.80 -20.49 -8.01
C ASP A 237 -2.42 -19.12 -7.39
N LYS A 238 -2.69 -18.88 -6.11
CA LYS A 238 -2.45 -17.59 -5.46
C LYS A 238 -2.13 -17.68 -3.97
N VAL A 239 -1.48 -16.64 -3.47
CA VAL A 239 -1.27 -16.37 -2.04
C VAL A 239 -1.95 -15.07 -1.65
N VAL A 240 -2.58 -15.05 -0.49
CA VAL A 240 -3.22 -13.88 0.12
C VAL A 240 -2.33 -13.35 1.23
N ILE A 241 -2.17 -12.03 1.31
CA ILE A 241 -1.36 -11.33 2.30
C ILE A 241 -2.25 -10.31 3.03
N GLY A 242 -2.28 -10.42 4.36
CA GLY A 242 -3.07 -9.55 5.25
C GLY A 242 -4.42 -10.11 5.70
N SER A 243 -4.90 -11.25 5.17
CA SER A 243 -6.13 -11.89 5.65
C SER A 243 -6.10 -13.41 5.45
N GLY A 244 -7.15 -14.11 5.89
CA GLY A 244 -7.28 -15.57 5.79
C GLY A 244 -8.70 -16.02 5.43
N LEU A 245 -8.83 -17.20 4.81
CA LEU A 245 -10.09 -17.71 4.23
C LEU A 245 -11.21 -17.90 5.26
N LYS A 246 -10.92 -18.52 6.42
CA LYS A 246 -11.91 -18.85 7.46
C LYS A 246 -11.93 -17.85 8.61
N SER A 247 -11.07 -16.84 8.56
CA SER A 247 -10.83 -15.93 9.68
C SER A 247 -10.75 -14.49 9.19
N ALA A 248 -11.72 -14.06 8.39
CA ALA A 248 -11.83 -12.71 7.87
C ALA A 248 -11.86 -11.63 8.98
N ASN A 249 -12.24 -12.01 10.21
CA ASN A 249 -12.20 -11.13 11.39
C ASN A 249 -10.85 -11.13 12.12
N LEU A 250 -9.90 -11.97 11.72
CA LEU A 250 -8.55 -12.09 12.29
C LEU A 250 -7.47 -11.73 11.27
N GLY A 251 -7.80 -11.09 10.15
CA GLY A 251 -6.78 -10.54 9.27
C GLY A 251 -5.97 -9.43 9.95
N LEU A 252 -4.89 -9.05 9.30
CA LEU A 252 -4.01 -7.99 9.76
C LEU A 252 -4.75 -6.66 9.79
N ILE A 253 -4.76 -6.04 10.97
CA ILE A 253 -4.99 -4.60 11.12
C ILE A 253 -3.65 -3.98 11.50
N GLY A 254 -3.09 -3.20 10.59
CA GLY A 254 -1.71 -2.72 10.67
C GLY A 254 -1.10 -2.63 9.28
N CYS A 255 0.20 -2.83 9.17
CA CYS A 255 0.90 -2.58 7.92
C CYS A 255 1.92 -3.65 7.58
N MET A 256 2.25 -3.74 6.30
CA MET A 256 3.34 -4.52 5.79
C MET A 256 4.24 -3.72 4.85
N ARG A 257 5.53 -4.04 4.84
CA ARG A 257 6.48 -3.47 3.89
C ARG A 257 7.50 -4.50 3.43
N ASN A 258 8.27 -4.19 2.39
CA ASN A 258 9.31 -5.08 1.85
C ASN A 258 8.78 -6.49 1.51
N ILE A 259 7.56 -6.58 0.98
CA ILE A 259 6.92 -7.85 0.62
C ILE A 259 7.65 -8.44 -0.59
N LYS A 260 8.20 -9.65 -0.42
CA LYS A 260 8.90 -10.43 -1.43
C LYS A 260 8.22 -11.78 -1.59
N ILE A 261 7.89 -12.14 -2.82
CA ILE A 261 7.32 -13.45 -3.15
C ILE A 261 8.17 -14.09 -4.25
N ASN A 262 8.74 -15.25 -3.98
CA ASN A 262 9.65 -15.98 -4.86
C ASN A 262 10.82 -15.13 -5.37
N GLY A 263 11.34 -14.25 -4.50
CA GLY A 263 12.43 -13.31 -4.82
C GLY A 263 11.99 -12.02 -5.53
N LEU A 264 10.74 -11.91 -5.97
CA LEU A 264 10.20 -10.68 -6.54
C LEU A 264 9.75 -9.73 -5.43
N LEU A 265 10.34 -8.54 -5.38
CA LEU A 265 9.87 -7.45 -4.52
C LEU A 265 8.59 -6.87 -5.11
N ILE A 266 7.54 -6.81 -4.30
CA ILE A 266 6.28 -6.16 -4.64
C ILE A 266 6.42 -4.68 -4.34
N GLU A 267 6.26 -3.84 -5.35
CA GLU A 267 6.18 -2.38 -5.21
C GLU A 267 4.72 -1.99 -4.94
N PRO A 268 4.40 -1.45 -3.75
CA PRO A 268 3.04 -1.13 -3.32
C PRO A 268 2.22 -0.33 -4.33
N ARG A 269 2.84 0.66 -4.98
CA ARG A 269 2.14 1.57 -5.91
C ARG A 269 1.55 0.85 -7.11
N TYR A 270 2.17 -0.26 -7.54
CA TYR A 270 1.66 -1.09 -8.64
C TYR A 270 0.61 -2.12 -8.20
N VAL A 271 0.29 -2.20 -6.91
CA VAL A 271 -0.67 -3.18 -6.37
C VAL A 271 -1.95 -2.51 -5.90
N ILE A 272 -1.87 -1.40 -5.17
CA ILE A 272 -3.03 -0.85 -4.45
C ILE A 272 -4.23 -0.46 -5.33
N ASN A 273 -4.00 -0.07 -6.59
CA ASN A 273 -5.04 0.37 -7.52
C ASN A 273 -5.39 -0.70 -8.56
N THR A 274 -5.26 -1.98 -8.19
CA THR A 274 -5.49 -3.11 -9.10
C THR A 274 -6.50 -4.10 -8.51
N GLU A 275 -6.98 -5.01 -9.36
CA GLU A 275 -7.83 -6.16 -8.95
C GLU A 275 -7.20 -7.08 -7.90
N ARG A 276 -5.91 -6.88 -7.58
CA ARG A 276 -5.20 -7.61 -6.54
C ARG A 276 -5.59 -7.21 -5.12
N VAL A 277 -6.28 -6.09 -4.96
CA VAL A 277 -6.77 -5.61 -3.66
C VAL A 277 -8.21 -6.06 -3.45
N VAL A 278 -8.51 -6.53 -2.24
CA VAL A 278 -9.85 -6.78 -1.76
C VAL A 278 -10.06 -5.96 -0.49
N GLY A 279 -11.18 -5.23 -0.41
CA GLY A 279 -11.44 -4.28 0.68
C GLY A 279 -10.71 -2.95 0.47
N GLU A 280 -10.45 -2.24 1.55
CA GLU A 280 -9.72 -0.96 1.53
C GLU A 280 -8.26 -1.20 1.94
N VAL A 281 -7.32 -0.82 1.10
CA VAL A 281 -5.88 -0.89 1.37
C VAL A 281 -5.25 0.44 0.97
N ALA A 282 -4.38 0.97 1.81
CA ALA A 282 -3.76 2.28 1.60
C ALA A 282 -2.23 2.16 1.49
N ILE A 283 -1.63 3.19 0.89
CA ILE A 283 -0.21 3.51 1.07
C ILE A 283 -0.17 4.76 1.94
N ASP A 284 0.38 4.63 3.14
CA ASP A 284 0.54 5.73 4.08
C ASP A 284 1.79 5.52 4.94
N ASP A 285 1.95 6.24 6.05
CA ASP A 285 3.12 6.18 6.90
C ASP A 285 3.04 5.12 8.02
N CYS A 286 2.01 4.27 7.98
CA CYS A 286 1.77 3.20 8.95
C CYS A 286 1.56 3.70 10.40
N ARG A 287 0.97 4.88 10.58
CA ARG A 287 0.52 5.32 11.91
C ARG A 287 -0.82 4.70 12.29
N TYR A 288 -0.95 4.33 13.57
CA TYR A 288 -2.23 3.94 14.12
C TYR A 288 -3.08 5.20 14.33
N VAL A 289 -4.13 5.34 13.54
CA VAL A 289 -5.13 6.37 13.73
C VAL A 289 -6.38 5.73 14.31
N ASP A 290 -6.99 6.40 15.28
CA ASP A 290 -8.27 5.97 15.85
C ASP A 290 -9.36 6.11 14.77
N PRO A 291 -9.99 5.00 14.31
CA PRO A 291 -11.04 5.08 13.31
C PRO A 291 -12.23 5.95 13.75
N CYS A 292 -12.43 6.14 15.06
CA CYS A 292 -13.50 6.96 15.62
C CYS A 292 -13.29 8.47 15.46
N THR A 293 -12.07 8.93 15.14
CA THR A 293 -11.83 10.36 14.89
C THR A 293 -12.30 10.80 13.50
N ARG A 294 -12.59 9.85 12.59
CA ARG A 294 -13.10 10.17 11.26
C ARG A 294 -14.50 10.80 11.38
N PRO A 295 -14.77 11.91 10.66
CA PRO A 295 -16.10 12.50 10.62
C PRO A 295 -17.12 11.51 10.06
N ASN A 296 -18.31 11.49 10.67
CA ASN A 296 -19.44 10.61 10.32
C ASN A 296 -19.15 9.10 10.43
N THR A 297 -18.19 8.67 11.25
CA THR A 297 -17.93 7.24 11.49
C THR A 297 -19.13 6.48 12.04
N CYS A 298 -19.93 7.15 12.88
CA CYS A 298 -21.19 6.62 13.39
C CYS A 298 -22.31 7.61 13.07
N GLU A 299 -23.30 7.14 12.32
CA GLU A 299 -24.48 7.93 11.99
C GLU A 299 -25.60 7.71 13.01
N HIS A 300 -26.64 8.57 12.97
CA HIS A 300 -27.88 8.41 13.74
C HIS A 300 -27.70 8.29 15.26
N GLY A 301 -26.71 9.01 15.82
CA GLY A 301 -26.44 9.00 17.27
C GLY A 301 -25.69 7.77 17.77
N GLY A 302 -25.09 6.97 16.87
CA GLY A 302 -24.20 5.88 17.26
C GLY A 302 -22.96 6.38 18.00
N ILE A 303 -22.54 5.64 19.02
CA ILE A 303 -21.31 5.93 19.79
C ILE A 303 -20.19 5.07 19.20
N CYS A 304 -19.14 5.71 18.68
CA CYS A 304 -17.97 5.00 18.21
C CYS A 304 -17.11 4.52 19.39
N SER A 305 -16.63 3.28 19.34
CA SER A 305 -15.66 2.77 20.31
C SER A 305 -14.73 1.74 19.65
N VAL A 306 -13.43 1.85 19.91
CA VAL A 306 -12.44 0.86 19.51
C VAL A 306 -12.23 -0.11 20.67
N ARG A 307 -12.42 -1.41 20.43
CA ARG A 307 -12.10 -2.45 21.42
C ARG A 307 -10.61 -2.77 21.30
N GLU A 308 -9.85 -2.47 22.35
CA GLU A 308 -8.51 -3.03 22.54
C GLU A 308 -8.63 -4.52 22.84
N ASP A 309 -8.00 -5.35 22.02
CA ASP A 309 -7.88 -6.78 22.28
C ASP A 309 -6.79 -6.98 23.34
N ARG A 310 -7.11 -6.74 24.62
CA ARG A 310 -6.21 -7.00 25.77
C ARG A 310 -5.94 -8.49 25.98
#